data_AF-A0A0R0HIR4-F1
#
_entry.id   AF-A0A0R0HIR4-F1
#
_cell.length_a   1.000
_cell.length_b   1.000
_cell.length_c   1.000
_cell.angle_alpha   90.00
_cell.angle_beta   90.00
_cell.angle_gamma   90.00
#
_symmetry.space_group_name_H-M   'P 1'
#
loop_
_entity.id
_entity.type
_entity.pdbx_description
1 polymer ?
#
loop_
_entity_poly.entity_id
_entity_poly.type
_entity_poly.pdbx_seq_one_letter_code
_entity_poly.pdbx_strand_id
1 'polypeptide(L)'
;MSTMLMASGCPPFYPLQRITVVLRHLRQSTWLTHLHRYHPHPQSRHQVDRLFRHIDHLQDYITRHRLLPTTLSHRPRRTPNNHNNQEQVLQLHHQFVELRRTHQHQLRESLTRIRHCIRPLRQYLVFYQPDQLIRYHQSMNILDIFTTHL
;
A
#
# COMPACT_ATOMS: atom_id res chain seq x y z
N MET A 1 -32.77 -26.34 10.91
CA MET A 1 -31.84 -25.35 11.50
C MET A 1 -30.48 -25.52 10.83
N SER A 2 -30.10 -24.59 9.96
CA SER A 2 -28.74 -24.51 9.43
C SER A 2 -28.40 -23.03 9.28
N THR A 3 -27.78 -22.47 10.32
CA THR A 3 -27.17 -21.14 10.28
C THR A 3 -25.92 -21.26 9.43
N MET A 4 -26.04 -21.06 8.11
CA MET A 4 -24.85 -20.89 7.27
C MET A 4 -24.20 -19.58 7.66
N LEU A 5 -23.09 -19.73 8.37
CA LEU A 5 -22.14 -18.68 8.72
C LEU A 5 -21.98 -17.76 7.52
N MET A 6 -22.39 -16.50 7.71
CA MET A 6 -21.99 -15.39 6.85
C MET A 6 -20.48 -15.47 6.77
N ALA A 7 -19.99 -16.01 5.65
CA ALA A 7 -18.62 -15.89 5.24
C ALA A 7 -18.40 -14.38 5.05
N SER A 8 -18.05 -13.72 6.16
CA SER A 8 -17.22 -12.53 6.20
C SER A 8 -15.84 -12.92 5.67
N GLY A 9 -15.82 -13.54 4.48
CA GLY A 9 -14.65 -13.59 3.65
C GLY A 9 -14.35 -12.13 3.40
N CYS A 10 -13.33 -11.61 4.08
CA CYS A 10 -12.64 -10.43 3.60
C CYS A 10 -12.50 -10.65 2.09
N PRO A 11 -13.19 -9.88 1.24
CA PRO A 11 -13.04 -10.02 -0.20
C PRO A 11 -11.53 -10.05 -0.49
N PRO A 12 -11.09 -10.80 -1.53
CA PRO A 12 -9.69 -10.88 -1.92
C PRO A 12 -9.24 -9.53 -2.51
N PHE A 13 -9.26 -8.49 -1.68
CA PHE A 13 -8.52 -7.28 -1.90
C PHE A 13 -7.07 -7.70 -1.73
N TYR A 14 -6.41 -7.87 -2.88
CA TYR A 14 -4.98 -8.08 -2.98
C TYR A 14 -4.28 -7.17 -1.98
N PRO A 15 -3.20 -7.64 -1.32
CA PRO A 15 -2.54 -6.83 -0.32
C PRO A 15 -2.30 -5.40 -0.86
N LEU A 16 -1.78 -5.28 -2.08
CA LEU A 16 -1.51 -3.97 -2.67
C LEU A 16 -2.75 -3.07 -2.88
N GLN A 17 -3.95 -3.64 -3.06
CA GLN A 17 -5.20 -2.86 -3.11
C GLN A 17 -5.54 -2.27 -1.74
N ARG A 18 -5.39 -3.04 -0.66
CA ARG A 18 -5.65 -2.54 0.69
C ARG A 18 -4.72 -1.38 1.03
N ILE A 19 -3.44 -1.50 0.70
CA ILE A 19 -2.48 -0.42 0.99
C ILE A 19 -2.74 0.82 0.13
N THR A 20 -3.08 0.67 -1.16
CA THR A 20 -3.40 1.83 -2.01
C THR A 20 -4.64 2.59 -1.53
N VAL A 21 -5.66 1.89 -1.03
CA VAL A 21 -6.82 2.50 -0.39
C VAL A 21 -6.41 3.27 0.87
N VAL A 22 -5.56 2.69 1.73
CA VAL A 22 -5.04 3.38 2.92
C VAL A 22 -4.22 4.62 2.56
N LEU A 23 -3.33 4.53 1.56
CA LEU A 23 -2.55 5.67 1.08
C LEU A 23 -3.46 6.82 0.62
N ARG A 24 -4.51 6.50 -0.13
CA ARG A 24 -5.51 7.50 -0.55
C ARG A 24 -6.24 8.12 0.64
N HIS A 25 -6.65 7.33 1.63
CA HIS A 25 -7.30 7.84 2.84
C HIS A 25 -6.38 8.75 3.67
N LEU A 26 -5.10 8.39 3.81
CA LEU A 26 -4.11 9.24 4.48
C LEU A 26 -3.93 10.55 3.71
N ARG A 27 -3.81 10.50 2.38
CA ARG A 27 -3.63 11.68 1.54
C ARG A 27 -4.80 12.66 1.62
N GLN A 28 -6.02 12.14 1.75
CA GLN A 28 -7.27 12.89 1.84
C GLN A 28 -7.70 13.16 3.29
N SER A 29 -6.86 12.80 4.27
CA SER A 29 -7.24 12.88 5.67
C SER A 29 -7.41 14.34 6.09
N THR A 30 -8.57 14.66 6.66
CA THR A 30 -8.92 16.02 7.06
C THR A 30 -8.01 16.54 8.15
N TRP A 31 -7.64 15.69 9.12
CA TRP A 31 -6.73 16.11 10.21
C TRP A 31 -5.30 16.34 9.71
N LEU A 32 -4.78 15.51 8.79
CA LEU A 32 -3.46 15.76 8.17
C LEU A 32 -3.48 17.04 7.34
N THR A 33 -4.53 17.26 6.56
CA THR A 33 -4.70 18.48 5.77
C THR A 33 -4.81 19.72 6.65
N HIS A 34 -5.53 19.62 7.77
CA HIS A 34 -5.65 20.69 8.75
C HIS A 34 -4.30 20.98 9.43
N LEU A 35 -3.59 19.93 9.86
CA LEU A 35 -2.26 20.03 10.44
C LEU A 35 -1.26 20.67 9.47
N HIS A 36 -1.33 20.32 8.20
CA HIS A 36 -0.49 20.91 7.16
C HIS A 36 -0.72 22.42 7.00
N ARG A 37 -1.99 22.85 7.00
CA ARG A 37 -2.35 24.25 6.73
C ARG A 37 -2.21 25.17 7.93
N TYR A 38 -2.60 24.70 9.11
CA TYR A 38 -2.84 25.57 10.27
C TYR A 38 -1.91 25.31 11.45
N HIS A 39 -1.07 24.28 11.41
CA HIS A 39 -0.20 24.01 12.55
C HIS A 39 0.85 25.13 12.73
N PRO A 40 1.01 25.68 13.94
CA PRO A 40 1.92 26.81 14.18
C PRO A 40 3.37 26.43 13.91
N HIS A 41 3.76 25.19 14.24
CA HIS A 41 5.14 24.74 14.10
C HIS A 41 5.46 24.37 12.64
N PRO A 42 6.45 25.00 11.98
CA PRO A 42 6.80 24.73 10.58
C PRO A 42 7.31 23.30 10.37
N GLN A 43 8.01 22.74 11.36
CA GLN A 43 8.50 21.36 11.29
C GLN A 43 7.37 20.34 11.11
N SER A 44 6.25 20.50 11.82
CA SER A 44 5.10 19.60 11.70
C SER A 44 4.44 19.73 10.32
N ARG A 45 4.34 20.95 9.78
CA ARG A 45 3.85 21.18 8.41
C ARG A 45 4.75 20.50 7.38
N HIS A 46 6.07 20.68 7.49
CA HIS A 46 7.04 20.01 6.62
C HIS A 46 7.02 18.48 6.74
N GLN A 47 6.73 17.94 7.92
CA GLN A 47 6.57 16.51 8.12
C GLN A 47 5.35 15.97 7.37
N VAL A 48 4.23 16.71 7.38
CA VAL A 48 3.05 16.38 6.58
C VAL A 48 3.33 16.52 5.08
N ASP A 49 4.07 17.56 4.66
CA ASP A 49 4.50 17.70 3.26
C ASP A 49 5.35 16.51 2.79
N ARG A 50 6.30 16.06 3.62
CA ARG A 50 7.11 14.87 3.34
C ARG A 50 6.24 13.63 3.25
N LEU A 51 5.29 13.46 4.17
CA LEU A 51 4.32 12.37 4.13
C LEU A 51 3.54 12.35 2.81
N PHE A 52 2.95 13.49 2.43
CA PHE A 52 2.16 13.58 1.19
C PHE A 52 3.01 13.28 -0.04
N ARG A 53 4.23 13.83 -0.13
CA ARG A 53 5.16 13.48 -1.22
C ARG A 53 5.49 11.99 -1.28
N HIS A 54 5.73 11.34 -0.15
CA HIS A 54 5.98 9.91 -0.12
C HIS A 54 4.78 9.08 -0.55
N ILE A 55 3.56 9.49 -0.14
CA ILE A 55 2.33 8.85 -0.60
C ILE A 55 2.16 9.02 -2.11
N ASP A 56 2.29 10.24 -2.62
CA ASP A 56 2.09 10.57 -4.02
C ASP A 56 3.12 9.81 -4.90
N HIS A 57 4.40 9.78 -4.51
CA HIS A 57 5.43 9.00 -5.20
C HIS A 57 5.14 7.50 -5.22
N LEU A 58 4.66 6.93 -4.11
CA LEU A 58 4.34 5.51 -4.02
C LEU A 58 3.11 5.14 -4.86
N GLN A 59 2.08 6.00 -4.86
CA GLN A 59 0.89 5.80 -5.70
C GLN A 59 1.24 5.87 -7.18
N ASP A 60 2.06 6.84 -7.56
CA ASP A 60 2.58 6.96 -8.91
C ASP A 60 3.44 5.74 -9.30
N TYR A 61 4.32 5.26 -8.42
CA TYR A 61 5.09 4.04 -8.64
C TYR A 61 4.20 2.80 -8.87
N ILE A 62 3.19 2.58 -8.01
CA ILE A 62 2.24 1.47 -8.17
C ILE A 62 1.50 1.54 -9.50
N THR A 63 1.11 2.74 -9.91
CA THR A 63 0.40 2.99 -11.17
C THR A 63 1.30 2.76 -12.38
N ARG A 64 2.50 3.35 -12.38
CA ARG A 64 3.51 3.21 -13.46
C ARG A 64 3.88 1.75 -13.70
N HIS A 65 4.09 0.98 -12.64
CA HIS A 65 4.47 -0.42 -12.75
C HIS A 65 3.28 -1.39 -12.84
N ARG A 66 2.04 -0.89 -12.95
CA ARG A 66 0.80 -1.69 -13.03
C ARG A 66 0.77 -2.82 -12.00
N LEU A 67 1.21 -2.53 -10.78
CA LEU A 67 1.36 -3.55 -9.74
C LEU A 67 0.00 -4.02 -9.19
N LEU A 68 -1.06 -3.24 -9.41
CA LEU A 68 -2.42 -3.69 -9.17
C LEU A 68 -2.86 -4.59 -10.32
N PRO A 69 -3.57 -5.70 -10.02
CA PRO A 69 -4.18 -6.49 -11.07
C PRO A 69 -5.17 -5.61 -11.84
N THR A 70 -4.85 -5.34 -13.10
CA THR A 70 -5.86 -4.90 -14.07
C THR A 70 -6.61 -6.18 -14.44
N THR A 71 -7.88 -6.26 -14.03
CA THR A 71 -8.89 -7.26 -14.45
C THR A 71 -8.36 -8.54 -15.09
N LEU A 72 -8.37 -9.64 -14.31
CA LEU A 72 -8.16 -11.05 -14.70
C LEU A 72 -7.68 -11.24 -16.15
N SER A 73 -6.36 -11.13 -16.38
CA SER A 73 -5.80 -11.57 -17.66
C SER A 73 -6.15 -13.04 -17.86
N HIS A 74 -6.97 -13.30 -18.87
CA HIS A 74 -7.31 -14.64 -19.36
C HIS A 74 -6.06 -15.52 -19.31
N ARG A 75 -6.17 -16.64 -18.59
CA ARG A 75 -5.20 -17.72 -18.57
C ARG A 75 -4.80 -18.04 -20.02
N PRO A 76 -3.55 -17.81 -20.47
CA PRO A 76 -3.14 -18.29 -21.78
C PRO A 76 -3.24 -19.82 -21.73
N ARG A 77 -4.10 -20.37 -22.59
CA ARG A 77 -4.24 -21.80 -22.82
C ARG A 77 -2.90 -22.28 -23.38
N ARG A 78 -2.01 -22.80 -22.53
CA ARG A 78 -0.73 -23.38 -22.98
C ARG A 78 -1.04 -24.66 -23.77
N THR A 79 -0.92 -24.57 -25.09
CA THR A 79 -0.59 -25.69 -25.96
C THR A 79 0.86 -26.13 -25.67
N PRO A 80 1.11 -27.42 -25.41
CA PRO A 80 2.45 -27.95 -25.15
C PRO A 80 3.16 -28.29 -26.47
N ASN A 81 4.42 -27.88 -26.60
CA ASN A 81 5.53 -28.55 -27.32
C ASN A 81 6.49 -27.52 -27.91
N ASN A 82 7.56 -27.22 -27.18
CA ASN A 82 8.89 -27.09 -27.78
C ASN A 82 9.94 -27.11 -26.67
N HIS A 83 10.89 -28.06 -26.69
CA HIS A 83 11.93 -28.16 -25.65
C HIS A 83 12.81 -26.90 -25.57
N ASN A 84 12.93 -26.15 -26.66
CA ASN A 84 13.65 -24.86 -26.69
C ASN A 84 12.94 -23.74 -25.88
N ASN A 85 11.67 -23.93 -25.52
CA ASN A 85 10.96 -22.95 -24.68
C ASN A 85 11.25 -23.13 -23.19
N GLN A 86 11.86 -24.23 -22.74
CA GLN A 86 12.08 -24.44 -21.30
C GLN A 86 13.13 -23.49 -20.74
N GLU A 87 14.26 -23.32 -21.44
CA GLU A 87 15.28 -22.34 -21.05
C GLU A 87 14.72 -20.91 -21.10
N GLN A 88 13.94 -20.56 -22.12
CA GLN A 88 13.28 -19.25 -22.20
C GLN A 88 12.25 -19.05 -21.06
N VAL A 89 11.46 -20.08 -20.73
CA VAL A 89 10.50 -20.02 -19.61
C VAL A 89 11.22 -19.88 -18.27
N LEU A 90 12.36 -20.56 -18.07
CA LEU A 90 13.18 -20.41 -16.88
C LEU A 90 13.80 -19.01 -16.80
N GLN A 91 14.36 -18.49 -17.89
CA GLN A 91 14.90 -17.12 -17.96
C GLN A 91 13.83 -16.07 -17.65
N LEU A 92 12.64 -16.19 -18.26
CA LEU A 92 11.49 -15.32 -17.97
C LEU A 92 11.03 -15.45 -16.51
N HIS A 93 11.07 -16.66 -15.95
CA HIS A 93 10.74 -16.89 -14.55
C HIS A 93 11.74 -16.20 -13.61
N HIS A 94 13.04 -16.32 -13.87
CA HIS A 94 14.08 -15.63 -13.10
C HIS A 94 13.91 -14.11 -13.17
N GLN A 95 13.72 -13.55 -14.36
CA GLN A 95 13.44 -12.11 -14.54
C GLN A 95 12.19 -11.68 -13.79
N PHE A 96 11.12 -12.47 -13.82
CA PHE A 96 9.89 -12.17 -13.07
C PHE A 96 10.11 -12.21 -11.56
N VAL A 97 10.87 -13.19 -11.05
CA VAL A 97 11.19 -13.30 -9.62
C VAL A 97 12.05 -12.13 -9.15
N GLU A 98 13.07 -11.74 -9.92
CA GLU A 98 13.93 -10.59 -9.62
C GLU A 98 13.16 -9.26 -9.67
N LEU A 99 12.32 -9.09 -10.68
CA LEU A 99 11.46 -7.91 -10.81
C LEU A 99 10.48 -7.81 -9.63
N ARG A 100 9.85 -8.93 -9.27
CA ARG A 100 8.97 -9.01 -8.10
C ARG A 100 9.72 -8.65 -6.81
N ARG A 101 10.92 -9.18 -6.58
CA ARG A 101 11.75 -8.86 -5.41
C ARG A 101 12.09 -7.37 -5.36
N THR A 102 12.45 -6.79 -6.50
CA THR A 102 12.72 -5.35 -6.62
C THR A 102 11.51 -4.52 -6.25
N HIS A 103 10.33 -4.88 -6.76
CA HIS A 103 9.09 -4.19 -6.42
C HIS A 103 8.74 -4.34 -4.94
N GLN A 104 8.84 -5.54 -4.36
CA GLN A 104 8.60 -5.77 -2.93
C GLN A 104 9.53 -4.92 -2.07
N HIS A 105 10.82 -4.87 -2.41
CA HIS A 105 11.80 -4.06 -1.70
C HIS A 105 11.45 -2.56 -1.74
N GLN A 106 11.18 -2.02 -2.93
CA GLN A 106 10.85 -0.60 -3.10
C GLN A 106 9.52 -0.22 -2.41
N LEU A 107 8.52 -1.11 -2.46
CA LEU A 107 7.26 -0.94 -1.74
C LEU A 107 7.51 -0.91 -0.22
N ARG A 108 8.26 -1.88 0.31
CA ARG A 108 8.58 -1.98 1.74
C ARG A 108 9.33 -0.75 2.23
N GLU A 109 10.32 -0.28 1.48
CA GLU A 109 11.08 0.91 1.82
C GLU A 109 10.19 2.16 1.82
N SER A 110 9.38 2.34 0.78
CA SER A 110 8.47 3.48 0.67
C SER A 110 7.44 3.50 1.80
N LEU A 111 6.83 2.36 2.13
CA LEU A 111 5.88 2.24 3.23
C LEU A 111 6.54 2.48 4.59
N THR A 112 7.80 2.05 4.74
CA THR A 112 8.58 2.32 5.95
C THR A 112 8.81 3.82 6.13
N ARG A 113 9.18 4.55 5.06
CA ARG A 113 9.34 6.01 5.08
C ARG A 113 8.03 6.73 5.44
N ILE A 114 6.91 6.29 4.86
CA ILE A 114 5.56 6.81 5.18
C ILE A 114 5.26 6.62 6.67
N ARG A 115 5.52 5.43 7.21
CA ARG A 115 5.33 5.13 8.63
C ARG A 115 6.17 6.04 9.53
N HIS A 116 7.45 6.25 9.19
CA HIS A 116 8.32 7.17 9.93
C HIS A 116 7.81 8.61 9.87
N CYS A 117 7.16 9.01 8.77
CA CYS A 117 6.56 10.33 8.67
C CYS A 117 5.32 10.48 9.56
N ILE A 118 4.46 9.46 9.61
CA ILE A 118 3.18 9.47 10.34
C ILE A 118 3.37 9.37 11.86
N ARG A 119 4.28 8.51 12.34
CA ARG A 119 4.48 8.25 13.78
C ARG A 119 4.57 9.50 14.66
N PRO A 120 5.40 10.52 14.36
CA PRO A 120 5.48 11.72 15.19
C PRO A 120 4.22 12.59 15.11
N LEU A 121 3.39 12.43 14.07
CA LEU A 121 2.15 13.20 13.93
C LEU A 121 1.04 12.70 14.86
N ARG A 122 1.18 11.48 15.40
CA ARG A 122 0.22 10.89 16.35
C ARG A 122 -0.06 11.79 17.54
N GLN A 123 0.94 12.49 18.05
CA GLN A 123 0.79 13.37 19.22
C GLN A 123 -0.24 14.48 18.98
N TYR A 124 -0.46 14.88 17.72
CA TYR A 124 -1.42 15.92 17.37
C TYR A 124 -2.85 15.40 17.19
N LEU A 125 -3.05 14.07 17.18
CA LEU A 125 -4.40 13.48 17.07
C LEU A 125 -5.27 13.78 18.28
N VAL A 126 -4.67 14.09 19.44
CA VAL A 126 -5.41 14.45 20.67
C VAL A 126 -6.33 15.66 20.46
N PHE A 127 -6.01 16.53 19.50
CA PHE A 127 -6.80 17.72 19.17
C PHE A 127 -7.95 17.45 18.19
N TYR A 128 -8.14 16.21 17.74
CA TYR A 128 -9.14 15.84 16.75
C TYR A 128 -10.17 14.85 17.32
N GLN A 129 -11.30 14.71 16.62
CA GLN A 129 -12.38 13.81 17.01
C GLN A 129 -11.91 12.35 17.18
N PRO A 130 -12.49 11.57 18.12
CA PRO A 130 -12.12 10.18 18.39
C PRO A 130 -12.08 9.27 17.14
N ASP A 131 -12.96 9.49 16.18
CA ASP A 131 -13.00 8.73 14.92
C ASP A 131 -11.71 8.83 14.10
N GLN A 132 -11.00 9.96 14.18
CA GLN A 132 -9.70 10.13 13.50
C GLN A 132 -8.62 9.25 14.12
N LEU A 133 -8.67 9.05 15.45
CA LEU A 133 -7.75 8.15 16.15
C LEU A 133 -7.99 6.70 15.72
N ILE A 134 -9.25 6.27 15.60
CA ILE A 134 -9.60 4.93 15.10
C ILE A 134 -9.09 4.72 13.67
N ARG A 135 -9.34 5.68 12.76
CA ARG A 135 -8.85 5.62 11.37
C ARG A 135 -7.33 5.61 11.29
N TYR A 136 -6.67 6.39 12.13
CA TYR A 136 -5.21 6.37 12.27
C TYR A 136 -4.72 4.98 12.66
N HIS A 137 -5.30 4.37 13.71
CA HIS A 137 -4.90 3.03 14.17
C HIS A 137 -5.11 1.97 13.09
N GLN A 138 -6.26 1.99 12.39
CA GLN A 138 -6.52 1.07 11.29
C GLN A 138 -5.49 1.23 10.15
N SER A 139 -5.19 2.47 9.77
CA SER A 139 -4.21 2.78 8.72
C SER A 139 -2.81 2.32 9.12
N MET A 140 -2.40 2.58 10.37
CA MET A 140 -1.11 2.17 10.91
C MET A 140 -0.98 0.65 11.02
N ASN A 141 -2.01 -0.04 11.48
CA ASN A 141 -2.01 -1.51 11.54
C ASN A 141 -1.83 -2.11 10.14
N ILE A 142 -2.51 -1.57 9.12
CA ILE A 142 -2.33 -2.02 7.74
C ILE A 142 -0.90 -1.69 7.28
N LEU A 143 -0.39 -0.48 7.50
CA LEU A 143 1.01 -0.15 7.15
C LEU A 143 2.02 -1.09 7.82
N ASP A 144 1.81 -1.44 9.09
CA ASP A 144 2.70 -2.34 9.84
C ASP A 144 2.65 -3.78 9.32
N ILE A 145 1.46 -4.30 9.01
CA ILE A 145 1.31 -5.61 8.37
C ILE A 145 2.08 -5.64 7.04
N PHE A 146 1.97 -4.60 6.23
CA PHE A 146 2.61 -4.56 4.91
C PHE A 146 4.11 -4.38 4.98
N THR A 147 4.60 -3.54 5.87
CA THR A 147 6.05 -3.35 6.04
C THR A 147 6.74 -4.59 6.60
N THR A 148 6.00 -5.45 7.29
CA THR A 148 6.50 -6.68 7.92
C THR A 148 6.34 -7.92 7.03
N HIS A 149 5.25 -8.01 6.27
CA HIS A 149 4.85 -9.22 5.52
C HIS A 149 4.87 -9.07 3.99
N LEU A 150 5.40 -7.98 3.42
CA LEU A 150 5.69 -7.87 1.97
C LEU A 150 6.96 -8.64 1.60
#